data_AF-A0AAW1M9E3-F1
#
_entry.id   AF-A0AAW1M9E3-F1
#
_cell.length_a   1.000
_cell.length_b   1.000
_cell.length_c   1.000
_cell.angle_alpha   90.00
_cell.angle_beta   90.00
_cell.angle_gamma   90.00
#
_symmetry.space_group_name_H-M   'P 1'
#
loop_
_entity.id
_entity.type
_entity.pdbx_description
1 polymer ?
#
loop_
_entity_poly.entity_id
_entity_poly.type
_entity_poly.pdbx_seq_one_letter_code
_entity_poly.pdbx_strand_id
1 'polypeptide(L)'
;MGLAKATVHTIRDRKEEIKAHSFSATPLSISKSTRQRSIIMEEMEKLLNMWIEDNKKMQYFKEAKPMDQGAIATFKTYYLRRTFLKLISETDDESSIKHFWKNYSIRYAVDNISESWKELQPTIMNNVWKTIWPEYIKTNEPQVSSLSEIRQNILKLANNVGFEDLE
;
A
#
# COMPACT_ATOMS: atom_id res chain seq x y z
N MET A 1 20.53 6.43 8.56
CA MET A 1 21.25 6.27 9.83
C MET A 1 22.74 6.16 9.51
N GLY A 2 23.53 7.14 9.95
CA GLY A 2 24.89 7.40 9.47
C GLY A 2 25.97 6.59 10.18
N LEU A 3 26.19 5.36 9.74
CA LEU A 3 27.41 4.60 10.01
C LEU A 3 28.10 4.34 8.68
N ALA A 4 29.38 4.68 8.57
CA ALA A 4 30.15 4.45 7.36
C ALA A 4 30.19 2.94 7.05
N LYS A 5 30.10 2.57 5.77
CA LYS A 5 30.06 1.15 5.33
C LYS A 5 31.26 0.35 5.86
N ALA A 6 32.43 0.98 5.94
CA ALA A 6 33.63 0.38 6.50
C ALA A 6 33.43 -0.03 7.97
N THR A 7 32.82 0.84 8.79
CA THR A 7 32.51 0.56 10.19
C THR A 7 31.53 -0.61 10.34
N VAL A 8 30.49 -0.65 9.49
CA VAL A 8 29.52 -1.76 9.49
C VAL A 8 30.20 -3.08 9.13
N HIS A 9 31.13 -3.06 8.16
CA HIS A 9 31.88 -4.23 7.75
C HIS A 9 32.77 -4.75 8.89
N THR A 10 33.53 -3.86 9.54
CA THR A 10 34.39 -4.23 10.67
C THR A 10 33.58 -4.76 11.86
N ILE A 11 32.42 -4.18 12.16
CA ILE A 11 31.53 -4.68 13.22
C ILE A 11 30.98 -6.06 12.87
N ARG A 12 30.63 -6.30 11.60
CA ARG A 12 30.16 -7.60 11.14
C ARG A 12 31.26 -8.66 11.28
N ASP A 13 32.48 -8.33 10.87
CA ASP A 13 33.60 -9.26 10.88
C ASP A 13 34.04 -9.60 12.31
N ARG A 14 33.98 -8.63 13.23
CA ARG A 14 34.34 -8.81 14.66
C ARG A 14 33.19 -9.24 15.56
N LYS A 15 32.02 -9.56 15.00
CA LYS A 15 30.80 -9.86 15.76
C LYS A 15 30.98 -10.97 16.80
N GLU A 16 31.68 -12.03 16.43
CA GLU A 16 31.86 -13.20 17.31
C GLU A 16 32.94 -12.94 18.37
N GLU A 17 33.96 -12.12 18.07
CA GLU A 17 34.91 -11.61 19.06
C GLU A 17 34.21 -10.72 20.09
N ILE A 18 33.34 -9.81 19.64
CA ILE A 18 32.57 -8.90 20.50
C ILE A 18 31.65 -9.70 21.43
N LYS A 19 31.00 -10.76 20.92
CA LYS A 19 30.20 -11.67 21.75
C LYS A 19 31.05 -12.44 22.75
N ALA A 20 32.19 -12.98 22.33
CA ALA A 20 33.09 -13.71 23.22
C ALA A 20 33.60 -12.80 24.36
N HIS A 21 33.97 -11.57 24.03
CA HIS A 21 34.44 -10.56 24.99
C HIS A 21 33.33 -10.07 25.94
N SER A 22 32.06 -10.09 25.50
CA SER A 22 30.90 -9.81 26.34
C SER A 22 30.60 -10.94 27.34
N PHE A 23 31.02 -12.17 27.03
CA PHE A 23 30.79 -13.35 27.85
C PHE A 23 31.92 -13.59 28.86
N SER A 24 33.16 -13.26 28.50
CA SER A 24 34.35 -13.42 29.37
C SER A 24 34.56 -12.29 30.38
N ALA A 25 33.83 -11.18 30.25
CA ALA A 25 33.85 -10.08 31.22
C ALA A 25 32.92 -10.39 32.42
N THR A 26 33.46 -11.05 33.44
CA THR A 26 32.81 -11.29 34.74
C THR A 26 33.75 -10.82 35.89
N PRO A 27 33.27 -10.50 37.10
CA PRO A 27 32.43 -9.35 37.43
C PRO A 27 32.96 -8.66 38.71
N LEU A 28 33.81 -7.64 38.63
CA LEU A 28 34.15 -6.78 39.77
C LEU A 28 34.10 -5.33 39.29
N SER A 29 33.02 -4.63 39.64
CA SER A 29 32.71 -3.23 39.28
C SER A 29 31.94 -2.98 37.97
N ILE A 30 31.16 -3.95 37.49
CA ILE A 30 29.85 -3.56 36.92
C ILE A 30 28.95 -3.43 38.13
N SER A 31 28.64 -2.20 38.53
CA SER A 31 27.49 -1.94 39.39
C SER A 31 26.26 -2.45 38.64
N LYS A 32 25.87 -3.69 38.90
CA LYS A 32 24.55 -4.20 38.51
C LYS A 32 23.57 -3.32 39.28
N SER A 33 23.07 -2.28 38.64
CA SER A 33 21.82 -1.68 39.05
C SER A 33 20.76 -2.74 38.81
N THR A 34 20.58 -3.65 39.77
CA THR A 34 19.39 -4.49 39.88
C THR A 34 18.27 -3.56 40.30
N ARG A 35 17.90 -2.62 39.44
CA ARG A 35 16.70 -1.84 39.63
C ARG A 35 15.57 -2.82 39.44
N GLN A 36 14.83 -3.09 40.52
CA GLN A 36 13.62 -3.89 40.50
C GLN A 36 12.77 -3.43 39.31
N ARG A 37 12.58 -4.33 38.35
CA ARG A 37 11.81 -4.03 37.15
C ARG A 37 10.41 -3.66 37.62
N SER A 38 10.01 -2.41 37.40
CA SER A 38 8.69 -1.96 37.83
C SER A 38 7.63 -2.65 36.98
N ILE A 39 6.49 -2.97 37.57
CA ILE A 39 5.32 -3.53 36.88
C ILE A 39 4.94 -2.71 35.63
N ILE A 40 5.12 -1.38 35.70
CA ILE A 40 4.89 -0.45 34.58
C ILE A 40 5.79 -0.76 33.38
N MET A 41 7.07 -1.09 33.60
CA MET A 41 8.01 -1.43 32.54
C MET A 41 7.70 -2.80 31.91
N GLU A 42 7.26 -3.76 32.71
CA GLU A 42 6.83 -5.06 32.20
C GLU A 42 5.58 -4.93 31.33
N GLU A 43 4.60 -4.15 31.78
CA GLU A 43 3.39 -3.90 30.99
C GLU A 43 3.69 -3.11 29.72
N MET A 44 4.56 -2.09 29.80
CA MET A 44 5.01 -1.36 28.61
C MET A 44 5.69 -2.29 27.60
N GLU A 45 6.55 -3.20 28.04
CA GLU A 45 7.22 -4.14 27.14
C GLU A 45 6.27 -5.19 26.55
N LYS A 46 5.29 -5.65 27.32
CA LYS A 46 4.25 -6.56 26.84
C LYS A 46 3.40 -5.88 25.76
N LEU A 47 2.97 -4.64 25.99
CA LEU A 47 2.24 -3.83 25.01
C LEU A 47 3.10 -3.51 23.78
N LEU A 48 4.39 -3.20 23.98
CA LEU A 48 5.31 -2.95 22.88
C LEU A 48 5.54 -4.21 22.03
N ASN A 49 5.72 -5.37 22.66
CA ASN A 49 5.82 -6.64 21.96
C ASN A 49 4.53 -6.98 21.23
N MET A 50 3.37 -6.79 21.86
CA MET A 50 2.08 -7.00 21.21
C MET A 50 1.88 -6.09 20.00
N TRP A 51 2.21 -4.79 20.13
CA TRP A 51 2.18 -3.84 19.04
C TRP A 51 3.18 -4.22 17.94
N ILE A 52 4.40 -4.64 18.27
CA ILE A 52 5.39 -5.11 17.29
C ILE A 52 4.89 -6.35 16.56
N GLU A 53 4.29 -7.32 17.26
CA GLU A 53 3.74 -8.53 16.64
C GLU A 53 2.51 -8.22 15.78
N ASP A 54 1.64 -7.29 16.18
CA ASP A 54 0.54 -6.81 15.34
C ASP A 54 1.03 -6.00 14.13
N ASN A 55 2.11 -5.22 14.30
CA ASN A 55 2.76 -4.53 13.18
C ASN A 55 3.47 -5.52 12.24
N LYS A 56 4.01 -6.63 12.76
CA LYS A 56 4.53 -7.73 11.94
C LYS A 56 3.40 -8.45 11.22
N LYS A 57 2.26 -8.72 11.85
CA LYS A 57 1.06 -9.26 11.19
C LYS A 57 0.53 -8.32 10.11
N MET A 58 0.49 -7.02 10.36
CA MET A 58 0.20 -5.99 9.35
C MET A 58 1.29 -5.90 8.28
N GLN A 59 2.54 -6.28 8.59
CA GLN A 59 3.63 -6.42 7.63
C GLN A 59 3.53 -7.72 6.80
N TYR A 60 2.97 -8.79 7.36
CA TYR A 60 2.54 -9.97 6.59
C TYR A 60 1.32 -9.65 5.72
N PHE A 61 0.43 -8.77 6.17
CA PHE A 61 -0.65 -8.16 5.35
C PHE A 61 -0.11 -7.15 4.32
N LYS A 62 1.09 -6.59 4.52
CA LYS A 62 1.85 -5.81 3.51
C LYS A 62 2.45 -6.68 2.39
N GLU A 63 2.15 -7.98 2.31
CA GLU A 63 2.13 -8.67 1.02
C GLU A 63 0.86 -8.28 0.24
N ALA A 64 0.78 -7.03 -0.18
CA ALA A 64 -0.23 -6.42 -1.04
C ALA A 64 -0.27 -7.01 -2.48
N LYS A 65 0.18 -8.25 -2.68
CA LYS A 65 0.30 -8.88 -4.00
C LYS A 65 -1.02 -8.97 -4.78
N PRO A 66 -2.21 -9.21 -4.21
CA PRO A 66 -3.39 -9.42 -5.04
C PRO A 66 -3.89 -8.14 -5.73
N MET A 67 -3.77 -6.98 -5.09
CA MET A 67 -4.18 -5.70 -5.70
C MET A 67 -3.17 -5.25 -6.75
N ASP A 68 -1.87 -5.36 -6.41
CA ASP A 68 -0.75 -4.98 -7.28
C ASP A 68 -0.65 -5.88 -8.53
N GLN A 69 -0.97 -7.18 -8.39
CA GLN A 69 -0.94 -8.16 -9.48
C GLN A 69 -2.29 -8.35 -10.18
N GLY A 70 -3.40 -7.93 -9.55
CA GLY A 70 -4.75 -8.06 -10.09
C GLY A 70 -5.18 -6.79 -10.82
N ALA A 71 -5.91 -5.94 -10.11
CA ALA A 71 -6.52 -4.74 -10.67
C ALA A 71 -5.47 -3.73 -11.17
N ILE A 72 -4.40 -3.50 -10.40
CA ILE A 72 -3.38 -2.51 -10.75
C ILE A 72 -2.55 -2.96 -11.96
N ALA A 73 -2.14 -4.24 -12.01
CA ALA A 73 -1.42 -4.78 -13.16
C ALA A 73 -2.28 -4.72 -14.43
N THR A 74 -3.54 -5.15 -14.33
CA THR A 74 -4.47 -5.14 -15.47
C THR A 74 -4.74 -3.72 -15.94
N PHE A 75 -4.97 -2.78 -15.02
CA PHE A 75 -5.10 -1.37 -15.32
C PHE A 75 -3.86 -0.80 -16.02
N LYS A 76 -2.65 -1.09 -15.51
CA LYS A 76 -1.38 -0.68 -16.14
C LYS A 76 -1.24 -1.25 -17.56
N THR A 77 -1.64 -2.50 -17.78
CA THR A 77 -1.65 -3.11 -19.11
C THR A 77 -2.59 -2.38 -20.07
N TYR A 78 -3.81 -2.05 -19.64
CA TYR A 78 -4.74 -1.28 -20.48
C TYR A 78 -4.24 0.13 -20.76
N TYR A 79 -3.66 0.80 -19.78
CA TYR A 79 -3.06 2.13 -19.95
C TYR A 79 -1.93 2.10 -20.97
N LEU A 80 -1.03 1.12 -20.83
CA LEU A 80 0.10 0.96 -21.72
C LEU A 80 -0.35 0.63 -23.15
N ARG A 81 -1.30 -0.30 -23.31
CA ARG A 81 -1.89 -0.65 -24.60
C ARG A 81 -2.47 0.57 -25.30
N ARG A 82 -3.25 1.40 -24.60
CA ARG A 82 -3.84 2.62 -25.17
C ARG A 82 -2.79 3.66 -25.53
N THR A 83 -1.78 3.82 -24.70
CA THR A 83 -0.67 4.73 -24.97
C THR A 83 0.06 4.31 -26.25
N PHE A 84 0.33 3.02 -26.43
CA PHE A 84 0.94 2.50 -27.66
C PHE A 84 0.04 2.59 -28.88
N LEU A 85 -1.26 2.33 -28.75
CA LEU A 85 -2.20 2.51 -29.88
C LEU A 85 -2.21 3.95 -30.37
N LYS A 86 -2.23 4.93 -29.46
CA LYS A 86 -2.15 6.36 -29.81
C LYS A 86 -0.80 6.71 -30.44
N LEU A 87 0.29 6.21 -29.87
CA LEU A 87 1.62 6.39 -30.43
C LEU A 87 1.67 5.91 -31.89
N ILE A 88 1.27 4.66 -32.14
CA ILE A 88 1.28 4.08 -33.49
C ILE A 88 0.37 4.83 -34.46
N SER A 89 -0.78 5.37 -34.00
CA SER A 89 -1.67 6.13 -34.86
C SER A 89 -1.18 7.54 -35.22
N GLU A 90 -0.27 8.11 -34.41
CA GLU A 90 0.20 9.49 -34.57
C GLU A 90 1.65 9.57 -35.08
N THR A 91 2.33 8.43 -35.29
CA THR A 91 3.76 8.39 -35.65
C THR A 91 4.03 7.43 -36.80
N ASP A 92 4.75 7.90 -37.81
CA ASP A 92 5.15 7.11 -38.98
C ASP A 92 6.65 6.73 -38.96
N ASP A 93 7.44 7.41 -38.13
CA ASP A 93 8.90 7.29 -38.09
C ASP A 93 9.47 7.52 -36.68
N GLU A 94 10.79 7.33 -36.51
CA GLU A 94 11.45 7.49 -35.22
C GLU A 94 11.43 8.95 -34.71
N SER A 95 11.43 9.92 -35.62
CA SER A 95 11.42 11.35 -35.27
C SER A 95 10.08 11.78 -34.67
N SER A 96 8.97 11.29 -35.22
CA SER A 96 7.61 11.49 -34.74
C SER A 96 7.35 10.78 -33.40
N ILE A 97 7.95 9.60 -33.16
CA ILE A 97 7.91 8.94 -31.84
C ILE A 97 8.50 9.86 -30.76
N LYS A 98 9.68 10.43 -31.00
CA LYS A 98 10.31 11.35 -30.04
C LYS A 98 9.46 12.61 -29.85
N HIS A 99 8.84 13.11 -30.92
CA HIS A 99 7.96 14.27 -30.85
C HIS A 99 6.71 13.99 -30.02
N PHE A 100 6.06 12.84 -30.22
CA PHE A 100 4.90 12.39 -29.46
C PHE A 100 5.19 12.41 -27.96
N TRP A 101 6.28 11.77 -27.52
CA TRP A 101 6.64 11.73 -26.11
C TRP A 101 6.96 13.12 -25.53
N LYS A 102 7.58 14.00 -26.32
CA LYS A 102 7.86 15.38 -25.90
C LYS A 102 6.58 16.20 -25.72
N ASN A 103 5.54 15.88 -26.47
CA ASN A 103 4.23 16.55 -26.41
C ASN A 103 3.21 15.82 -25.52
N TYR A 104 3.57 14.67 -24.94
CA TYR A 104 2.66 13.87 -24.14
C TYR A 104 2.27 14.62 -22.86
N SER A 105 1.08 15.21 -22.86
CA SER A 105 0.61 16.08 -21.78
C SER A 105 -0.12 15.30 -20.67
N ILE A 106 -0.27 15.95 -19.51
CA ILE A 106 -1.06 15.40 -18.39
C ILE A 106 -2.50 15.10 -18.83
N ARG A 107 -3.07 15.91 -19.73
CA ARG A 107 -4.41 15.66 -20.28
C ARG A 107 -4.48 14.31 -21.00
N TYR A 108 -3.51 14.00 -21.86
CA TYR A 108 -3.42 12.70 -22.51
C TYR A 108 -3.32 11.54 -21.51
N ALA A 109 -2.55 11.73 -20.44
CA ALA A 109 -2.44 10.74 -19.37
C ALA A 109 -3.78 10.52 -18.66
N VAL A 110 -4.51 11.59 -18.32
CA VAL A 110 -5.82 11.52 -17.67
C VAL A 110 -6.85 10.84 -18.58
N ASP A 111 -6.87 11.18 -19.87
CA ASP A 111 -7.75 10.53 -20.84
C ASP A 111 -7.45 9.02 -20.93
N ASN A 112 -6.16 8.64 -20.99
CA ASN A 112 -5.75 7.24 -20.98
C ASN A 112 -6.15 6.53 -19.68
N ILE A 113 -6.03 7.18 -18.52
CA ILE A 113 -6.47 6.63 -17.22
C ILE A 113 -7.98 6.38 -17.22
N SER A 114 -8.78 7.37 -17.62
CA SER A 114 -10.24 7.26 -17.67
C SER A 114 -10.67 6.09 -18.56
N GLU A 115 -10.07 6.03 -19.74
CA GLU A 115 -10.36 5.01 -20.74
C GLU A 115 -9.90 3.60 -20.34
N SER A 116 -8.75 3.47 -19.66
CA SER A 116 -8.30 2.21 -19.08
C SER A 116 -9.15 1.74 -17.91
N TRP A 117 -9.70 2.68 -17.13
CA TRP A 117 -10.62 2.35 -16.04
C TRP A 117 -11.94 1.77 -16.56
N LYS A 118 -12.49 2.35 -17.64
CA LYS A 118 -13.71 1.83 -18.30
C LYS A 118 -13.55 0.39 -18.80
N GLU A 119 -12.36 0.01 -19.23
CA GLU A 119 -12.07 -1.36 -19.68
C GLU A 119 -11.89 -2.36 -18.54
N LEU A 120 -11.61 -1.89 -17.32
CA LEU A 120 -11.46 -2.76 -16.17
C LEU A 120 -12.82 -3.32 -15.77
N GLN A 121 -13.12 -4.55 -16.19
CA GLN A 121 -14.42 -5.15 -15.93
C GLN A 121 -14.71 -5.27 -14.42
N PRO A 122 -15.96 -5.02 -13.98
CA PRO A 122 -16.36 -5.23 -12.59
C PRO A 122 -16.07 -6.65 -12.09
N THR A 123 -16.09 -7.65 -12.98
CA THR A 123 -15.76 -9.04 -12.68
C THR A 123 -14.30 -9.22 -12.24
N ILE A 124 -13.35 -8.55 -12.89
CA ILE A 124 -11.93 -8.55 -12.50
C ILE A 124 -11.80 -7.91 -11.12
N MET A 125 -12.43 -6.76 -10.92
CA MET A 125 -12.42 -6.07 -9.63
C MET A 125 -13.01 -6.93 -8.51
N ASN A 126 -14.17 -7.56 -8.75
CA ASN A 126 -14.82 -8.46 -7.80
C ASN A 126 -13.97 -9.70 -7.47
N ASN A 127 -13.25 -10.26 -8.44
CA ASN A 127 -12.34 -11.38 -8.22
C ASN A 127 -11.09 -10.96 -7.43
N VAL A 128 -10.59 -9.74 -7.65
CA VAL A 128 -9.50 -9.17 -6.85
C VAL A 128 -9.95 -8.96 -5.41
N TRP A 129 -11.14 -8.40 -5.20
CA TRP A 129 -11.73 -8.26 -3.87
C TRP A 129 -11.99 -9.61 -3.18
N LYS A 130 -12.44 -10.63 -3.91
CA LYS A 130 -12.55 -12.03 -3.39
C LYS A 130 -11.23 -12.60 -2.93
N THR A 131 -10.14 -12.23 -3.59
CA THR A 131 -8.80 -12.73 -3.25
C THR A 131 -8.23 -12.01 -2.03
N ILE A 132 -8.48 -10.70 -1.90
CA ILE A 132 -7.99 -9.88 -0.78
C ILE A 132 -8.80 -10.15 0.49
N TRP A 133 -10.12 -10.34 0.35
CA TRP A 133 -11.00 -10.54 1.47
C TRP A 133 -12.09 -11.58 1.15
N PRO A 134 -11.80 -12.88 1.32
CA PRO A 134 -12.75 -13.95 1.00
C PRO A 134 -13.97 -14.00 1.91
N GLU A 135 -13.83 -13.62 3.19
CA GLU A 135 -14.86 -13.78 4.22
C GLU A 135 -16.02 -12.78 4.09
N TYR A 136 -15.73 -11.53 3.72
CA TYR A 136 -16.68 -10.45 3.42
C TYR A 136 -17.58 -10.77 2.23
N ILE A 137 -17.10 -11.59 1.28
CA ILE A 137 -17.89 -11.96 0.10
C ILE A 137 -18.75 -13.23 0.33
N LYS A 138 -18.49 -13.99 1.40
CA LYS A 138 -19.31 -15.14 1.79
C LYS A 138 -20.40 -14.83 2.82
N THR A 139 -20.28 -13.73 3.57
CA THR A 139 -21.22 -13.41 4.66
C THR A 139 -22.19 -12.29 4.35
N ASN A 140 -21.98 -11.53 3.28
CA ASN A 140 -22.89 -10.47 2.86
C ASN A 140 -23.11 -10.55 1.35
N GLU A 141 -24.26 -11.07 0.90
CA GLU A 141 -24.94 -10.34 -0.18
C GLU A 141 -25.05 -8.90 0.32
N PRO A 142 -24.41 -7.93 -0.34
CA PRO A 142 -24.27 -6.64 0.27
C PRO A 142 -25.66 -6.02 0.38
N GLN A 143 -26.11 -5.83 1.63
CA GLN A 143 -26.93 -4.70 2.03
C GLN A 143 -26.06 -3.44 1.82
N VAL A 144 -25.71 -3.15 0.56
CA VAL A 144 -25.40 -1.78 0.15
C VAL A 144 -26.62 -1.01 0.62
N SER A 145 -26.45 0.11 1.34
CA SER A 145 -27.53 1.07 1.51
C SER A 145 -28.29 1.11 0.21
N SER A 146 -29.54 0.65 0.22
CA SER A 146 -30.23 0.35 -1.04
C SER A 146 -30.09 1.60 -1.92
N LEU A 147 -30.01 1.47 -3.24
CA LEU A 147 -29.90 2.63 -4.13
C LEU A 147 -30.89 3.76 -3.73
N SER A 148 -32.04 3.35 -3.18
CA SER A 148 -33.03 4.20 -2.51
C SER A 148 -32.47 5.05 -1.36
N GLU A 149 -31.75 4.48 -0.38
CA GLU A 149 -31.14 5.21 0.72
C GLU A 149 -30.07 6.21 0.27
N ILE A 150 -29.24 5.82 -0.70
CA ILE A 150 -28.25 6.73 -1.29
C ILE A 150 -28.96 7.88 -2.01
N ARG A 151 -30.01 7.57 -2.80
CA ARG A 151 -30.85 8.58 -3.47
C ARG A 151 -31.48 9.54 -2.46
N GLN A 152 -32.02 9.02 -1.36
CA GLN A 152 -32.63 9.83 -0.31
C GLN A 152 -31.62 10.75 0.40
N ASN A 153 -30.40 10.28 0.65
CA ASN A 153 -29.36 11.13 1.23
C ASN A 153 -28.91 12.23 0.26
N ILE A 154 -28.81 11.92 -1.04
CA ILE A 154 -28.49 12.92 -2.08
C ILE A 154 -29.59 13.97 -2.19
N LEU A 155 -30.88 13.56 -2.20
CA LEU A 155 -32.01 14.48 -2.24
C LEU A 155 -32.06 15.40 -1.00
N LYS A 156 -31.81 14.84 0.20
CA LYS A 156 -31.70 15.65 1.42
C LYS A 156 -30.59 16.69 1.33
N LEU A 157 -29.42 16.30 0.81
CA LEU A 157 -28.30 17.24 0.61
C LEU A 157 -28.62 18.30 -0.45
N ALA A 158 -29.29 17.92 -1.55
CA ALA A 158 -29.70 18.84 -2.61
C ALA A 158 -30.70 19.88 -2.10
N ASN A 159 -31.69 19.44 -1.32
CA ASN A 159 -32.66 20.33 -0.67
C ASN A 159 -31.98 21.28 0.34
N ASN A 160 -30.99 20.80 1.10
CA ASN A 160 -30.22 21.66 2.01
C ASN A 160 -29.40 22.75 1.29
N VAL A 161 -29.16 22.61 -0.03
CA VAL A 161 -28.43 23.58 -0.86
C VAL A 161 -29.40 24.39 -1.75
N GLY A 162 -30.72 24.20 -1.60
CA GLY A 162 -31.77 24.98 -2.29
C GLY A 162 -32.25 24.40 -3.62
N PHE A 163 -32.01 23.11 -3.89
CA PHE A 163 -32.56 22.42 -5.06
C PHE A 163 -33.86 21.70 -4.71
N GLU A 164 -34.91 22.47 -4.42
CA GLU A 164 -36.18 21.98 -3.87
C GLU A 164 -37.05 21.20 -4.88
N ASP A 165 -36.76 21.33 -6.19
CA ASP A 165 -37.58 20.77 -7.28
C ASP A 165 -37.08 19.42 -7.85
N LEU A 166 -36.17 18.72 -7.17
CA LEU A 166 -35.65 17.43 -7.61
C LEU A 166 -36.37 16.28 -6.89
N GLU A 167 -37.25 15.57 -7.59
CA GLU A 167 -38.00 14.37 -7.10
C GLU A 167 -37.46 13.04 -7.67
#